data_AF-I9AGY2-F1
#
_entry.id   AF-I9AGY2-F1
#
_cell.length_a   1.000
_cell.length_b   1.000
_cell.length_c   1.000
_cell.angle_alpha   90.00
_cell.angle_beta   90.00
_cell.angle_gamma   90.00
#
_symmetry.space_group_name_H-M   'P 1'
#
loop_
_entity.id
_entity.type
_entity.pdbx_description
1 polymer ?
#
loop_
_entity_poly.entity_id
_entity_poly.type
_entity_poly.pdbx_seq_one_letter_code
_entity_poly.pdbx_strand_id
1 'polypeptide(L)'
;MNVYDKAYELANAIRQLPEYKAFKEAYQKINENEQNKKMLEDFRKKQLEIQAKELSGEKVDPKEKEVLEKLWEILNLNPELSSYLSLEYTLGKIMDDILKIIMEPMEMK
;
A
#
# COMPACT_ATOMS: atom_id res chain seq x y z
N MET A 1 22.81 13.66 -18.26
CA MET A 1 21.78 13.02 -17.43
C MET A 1 20.44 13.17 -18.11
N ASN A 2 19.86 12.06 -18.52
CA ASN A 2 18.49 12.00 -19.02
C ASN A 2 17.51 11.86 -17.84
N VAL A 3 16.22 12.12 -18.06
CA VAL A 3 15.15 11.91 -17.07
C VAL A 3 15.10 10.47 -16.56
N TYR A 4 15.47 9.50 -17.40
CA TYR A 4 15.59 8.09 -17.01
C TYR A 4 16.73 7.85 -16.02
N ASP A 5 17.89 8.51 -16.18
CA ASP A 5 18.99 8.39 -15.22
C ASP A 5 18.55 8.90 -13.84
N LYS A 6 17.81 10.03 -13.82
CA LYS A 6 17.24 10.59 -12.60
C LYS A 6 16.18 9.69 -11.97
N ALA A 7 15.37 9.00 -12.77
CA ALA A 7 14.43 8.00 -12.27
C ALA A 7 15.14 6.81 -11.61
N TYR A 8 16.26 6.33 -12.18
CA TYR A 8 17.07 5.28 -11.54
C TYR A 8 17.73 5.75 -10.25
N GLU A 9 18.23 6.99 -10.20
CA GLU A 9 18.75 7.59 -8.96
C GLU A 9 17.68 7.67 -7.88
N LEU A 10 16.48 8.15 -8.23
CA LEU A 10 15.34 8.21 -7.32
C LEU A 10 14.95 6.82 -6.82
N ALA A 11 14.88 5.82 -7.70
CA ALA A 11 14.59 4.44 -7.30
C ALA A 11 15.63 3.89 -6.32
N ASN A 12 16.92 4.22 -6.52
CA ASN A 12 17.97 3.85 -5.58
C ASN A 12 17.85 4.58 -4.25
N ALA A 13 17.53 5.87 -4.25
CA ALA A 13 17.30 6.65 -3.04
C ALA A 13 16.11 6.08 -2.23
N ILE A 14 15.01 5.74 -2.90
CA ILE A 14 13.84 5.10 -2.28
C ILE A 14 14.21 3.78 -1.62
N ARG A 15 15.04 2.94 -2.27
CA ARG A 15 15.52 1.68 -1.69
C ARG A 15 16.37 1.87 -0.43
N GLN A 16 17.00 3.03 -0.28
CA GLN A 16 17.81 3.34 0.90
C GLN A 16 17.00 3.90 2.07
N LEU A 17 15.76 4.34 1.84
CA LEU A 17 14.88 4.85 2.88
C LEU A 17 14.70 3.82 4.01
N PRO A 18 14.80 4.24 5.28
CA PRO A 18 14.57 3.36 6.41
C PRO A 18 13.15 2.79 6.39
N GLU A 19 12.15 3.57 5.94
CA GLU A 19 10.77 3.15 5.78
C GLU A 19 10.62 2.00 4.78
N TYR A 20 11.36 2.06 3.65
CA TYR A 20 11.33 1.00 2.64
C TYR A 20 11.97 -0.29 3.15
N LYS A 21 13.10 -0.17 3.87
CA LYS A 21 13.77 -1.32 4.47
C LYS A 21 12.89 -1.98 5.54
N ALA A 22 12.31 -1.18 6.43
CA ALA A 22 11.38 -1.67 7.45
C ALA A 22 10.14 -2.32 6.84
N PHE A 23 9.56 -1.73 5.79
CA PHE A 23 8.44 -2.32 5.06
C PHE A 23 8.79 -3.68 4.46
N LYS A 24 9.96 -3.78 3.81
CA LYS A 24 10.45 -5.03 3.23
C LYS A 24 10.63 -6.12 4.29
N GLU A 25 11.19 -5.78 5.44
CA GLU A 25 11.35 -6.72 6.57
C GLU A 25 10.00 -7.15 7.14
N ALA A 26 9.06 -6.21 7.35
CA ALA A 26 7.72 -6.52 7.81
C ALA A 26 6.98 -7.45 6.83
N TYR A 27 7.12 -7.20 5.53
CA TYR A 27 6.56 -8.06 4.48
C TYR A 27 7.13 -9.48 4.50
N GLN A 28 8.45 -9.62 4.74
CA GLN A 28 9.08 -10.94 4.88
C GLN A 28 8.54 -11.69 6.10
N LYS A 29 8.45 -11.04 7.26
CA LYS A 29 7.89 -11.64 8.48
C LYS A 29 6.45 -12.11 8.29
N ILE A 30 5.61 -11.31 7.63
CA ILE A 30 4.23 -11.71 7.31
C ILE A 30 4.20 -12.94 6.41
N ASN A 31 5.08 -13.03 5.42
CA ASN A 31 5.15 -14.17 4.51
C ASN A 31 5.66 -15.46 5.18
N GLU A 32 6.47 -15.34 6.24
CA GLU A 32 6.92 -16.48 7.04
C GLU A 32 5.80 -17.06 7.91
N ASN A 33 4.76 -16.27 8.20
CA ASN A 33 3.59 -16.69 8.97
C ASN A 33 2.38 -16.92 8.05
N GLU A 34 2.07 -18.18 7.74
CA GLU A 34 0.97 -18.56 6.84
C GLU A 34 -0.39 -17.95 7.25
N GLN A 35 -0.65 -17.82 8.55
CA GLN A 35 -1.89 -17.23 9.05
C GLN A 35 -1.94 -15.73 8.75
N ASN A 36 -0.86 -15.00 9.02
CA ASN A 36 -0.78 -13.56 8.77
C ASN A 36 -0.87 -13.26 7.27
N LYS A 37 -0.16 -14.05 6.45
CA LYS A 37 -0.21 -13.98 4.99
C LYS A 37 -1.63 -14.15 4.47
N LYS A 38 -2.35 -15.19 4.92
CA LYS A 38 -3.72 -15.45 4.50
C LYS A 38 -4.67 -14.32 4.89
N MET A 39 -4.56 -13.80 6.12
CA MET A 39 -5.36 -12.65 6.58
C MET A 39 -5.12 -11.41 5.71
N LEU A 40 -3.86 -11.12 5.37
CA LEU A 40 -3.51 -9.99 4.52
C LEU A 40 -4.04 -10.17 3.09
N GLU A 41 -3.90 -11.36 2.50
CA GLU A 41 -4.41 -11.68 1.16
C GLU A 41 -5.94 -11.55 1.09
N ASP A 42 -6.66 -12.07 2.08
CA ASP A 42 -8.12 -11.98 2.16
C ASP A 42 -8.59 -10.51 2.23
N PHE A 43 -7.91 -9.69 3.03
CA PHE A 43 -8.18 -8.25 3.11
C PHE A 43 -7.92 -7.54 1.78
N ARG A 44 -6.76 -7.80 1.14
CA ARG A 44 -6.39 -7.17 -0.14
C ARG A 44 -7.36 -7.53 -1.26
N LYS A 45 -7.75 -8.79 -1.32
CA LYS A 45 -8.71 -9.27 -2.31
C LYS A 45 -10.03 -8.52 -2.19
N LYS A 46 -10.58 -8.44 -0.98
CA LYS A 46 -11.84 -7.71 -0.72
C LYS A 46 -11.71 -6.21 -0.98
N GLN A 47 -10.57 -5.62 -0.60
CA GLN A 47 -10.29 -4.21 -0.88
C GLN A 47 -10.32 -3.93 -2.39
N LEU A 48 -9.68 -4.79 -3.19
CA LEU A 48 -9.66 -4.68 -4.66
C LEU A 48 -11.03 -4.92 -5.28
N GLU A 49 -11.78 -5.92 -4.81
CA GLU A 49 -13.15 -6.19 -5.27
C GLU A 49 -14.06 -4.98 -5.03
N ILE A 50 -13.97 -4.35 -3.85
CA ILE A 50 -14.74 -3.15 -3.51
C ILE A 50 -14.31 -1.98 -4.38
N GLN A 51 -13.00 -1.71 -4.51
CA GLN A 51 -12.51 -0.62 -5.37
C GLN A 51 -12.91 -0.80 -6.83
N ALA A 52 -12.84 -2.02 -7.36
CA ALA A 52 -13.25 -2.33 -8.71
C ALA A 52 -14.75 -2.03 -8.93
N LYS A 53 -15.61 -2.38 -7.97
CA LYS A 53 -17.05 -2.05 -7.99
C LYS A 53 -17.30 -0.55 -7.92
N GLU A 54 -16.57 0.18 -7.08
CA GLU A 54 -16.69 1.65 -7.02
C GLU A 54 -16.29 2.30 -8.34
N LEU A 55 -15.23 1.80 -9.00
CA LEU A 55 -14.78 2.30 -10.30
C LEU A 55 -15.72 1.93 -11.45
N SER A 56 -16.37 0.76 -11.41
CA SER A 56 -17.35 0.33 -12.42
C SER A 56 -18.70 1.06 -12.28
N GLY A 57 -18.89 1.83 -11.20
CA GLY A 57 -20.16 2.47 -10.87
C GLY A 57 -21.21 1.49 -10.31
N GLU A 58 -20.81 0.28 -9.95
CA GLU A 58 -21.67 -0.69 -9.29
C GLU A 58 -21.93 -0.30 -7.83
N LYS A 59 -23.13 -0.59 -7.34
CA LYS A 59 -23.44 -0.41 -5.92
C LYS A 59 -22.64 -1.39 -5.09
N VAL A 60 -21.70 -0.88 -4.30
CA VAL A 60 -21.07 -1.65 -3.23
C VAL A 60 -22.11 -1.95 -2.16
N ASP A 61 -22.30 -3.22 -1.82
CA ASP A 61 -23.20 -3.61 -0.74
C ASP A 61 -22.61 -3.12 0.60
N PRO A 62 -23.40 -2.42 1.45
CA PRO A 62 -22.96 -2.04 2.79
C PRO A 62 -22.37 -3.19 3.61
N LYS A 63 -22.85 -4.43 3.42
CA LYS A 63 -22.30 -5.62 4.08
C LYS A 63 -20.86 -5.92 3.65
N GLU A 64 -20.51 -5.66 2.41
CA GLU A 64 -19.13 -5.85 1.93
C GLU A 64 -18.18 -4.85 2.60
N LYS A 65 -18.64 -3.59 2.77
CA LYS A 65 -17.89 -2.58 3.52
C LYS A 65 -17.72 -2.96 4.99
N GLU A 66 -18.79 -3.43 5.65
CA GLU A 66 -18.73 -3.90 7.04
C GLU A 66 -17.76 -5.09 7.22
N VAL A 67 -17.73 -6.02 6.26
CA VAL A 67 -16.78 -7.13 6.29
C VAL A 67 -15.33 -6.65 6.10
N LEU A 68 -15.11 -5.67 5.22
CA LEU A 68 -13.78 -5.08 5.04
C LEU A 68 -13.31 -4.36 6.31
N GLU A 69 -14.19 -3.61 6.98
CA GLU A 69 -13.90 -2.95 8.26
C GLU A 69 -13.53 -3.97 9.35
N LYS A 70 -14.30 -5.05 9.49
CA LYS A 70 -13.97 -6.12 10.46
C LYS A 70 -12.62 -6.78 10.18
N LEU A 71 -12.30 -7.02 8.91
CA LEU A 71 -10.98 -7.56 8.55
C LEU A 71 -9.87 -6.58 8.89
N TRP A 72 -10.09 -5.29 8.66
CA TRP A 72 -9.14 -4.24 9.05
C TRP A 72 -8.92 -4.20 10.57
N GLU A 73 -9.98 -4.33 11.36
CA GLU A 73 -9.87 -4.44 12.83
C GLU A 73 -9.05 -5.67 13.24
N ILE A 74 -9.37 -6.85 12.68
CA ILE A 74 -8.63 -8.09 12.98
C ILE A 74 -7.15 -7.97 12.62
N LEU A 75 -6.84 -7.36 11.47
CA LEU A 75 -5.45 -7.12 11.06
C LEU A 75 -4.73 -6.19 12.05
N ASN A 76 -5.40 -5.17 12.57
CA ASN A 76 -4.81 -4.26 13.56
C ASN A 76 -4.59 -4.87 14.94
N LEU A 77 -5.33 -5.92 15.30
CA LEU A 77 -5.07 -6.68 16.53
C LEU A 77 -3.74 -7.43 16.48
N ASN A 78 -3.21 -7.69 15.28
CA ASN A 78 -1.92 -8.35 15.10
C ASN A 78 -0.80 -7.29 14.93
N PRO A 79 0.15 -7.19 15.88
CA PRO A 79 1.22 -6.19 15.81
C PRO A 79 2.06 -6.25 14.53
N GLU A 80 2.27 -7.45 13.97
CA GLU A 80 3.06 -7.62 12.74
C GLU A 80 2.33 -7.03 11.52
N LEU A 81 1.03 -7.32 11.42
CA LEU A 81 0.19 -6.82 10.33
C LEU A 81 -0.08 -5.32 10.48
N SER A 82 -0.38 -4.85 11.70
CA SER A 82 -0.57 -3.42 11.97
C SER A 82 0.70 -2.61 11.65
N SER A 83 1.88 -3.11 12.05
CA SER A 83 3.15 -2.47 11.72
C SER A 83 3.38 -2.42 10.21
N TYR A 84 3.09 -3.49 9.49
CA TYR A 84 3.18 -3.51 8.02
C TYR A 84 2.26 -2.50 7.36
N LEU A 85 0.99 -2.43 7.78
CA LEU A 85 0.01 -1.48 7.25
C LEU A 85 0.40 -0.02 7.52
N SER A 86 0.97 0.26 8.70
CA SER A 86 1.48 1.60 9.03
C SER A 86 2.66 2.01 8.15
N LEU A 87 3.60 1.08 7.92
CA LEU A 87 4.75 1.30 7.03
C LEU A 87 4.30 1.48 5.57
N GLU A 88 3.33 0.69 5.12
CA GLU A 88 2.72 0.83 3.81
C GLU A 88 2.11 2.20 3.61
N TYR A 89 1.30 2.67 4.57
CA TYR A 89 0.67 3.98 4.51
C TYR A 89 1.71 5.12 4.44
N THR A 90 2.76 5.01 5.24
CA THR A 90 3.86 5.99 5.27
C THR A 90 4.59 6.03 3.94
N LEU A 91 4.94 4.86 3.38
CA LEU A 91 5.54 4.78 2.06
C LEU A 91 4.61 5.30 0.97
N GLY A 92 3.31 4.99 1.03
CA GLY A 92 2.30 5.50 0.11
C GLY A 92 2.31 7.03 0.06
N LYS A 93 2.30 7.70 1.21
CA LYS A 93 2.42 9.16 1.28
C LYS A 93 3.69 9.70 0.65
N ILE A 94 4.84 9.08 0.97
CA ILE A 94 6.12 9.49 0.39
C ILE A 94 6.07 9.36 -1.14
N MET A 95 5.51 8.26 -1.65
CA MET A 95 5.36 8.05 -3.09
C MET A 95 4.39 9.06 -3.72
N ASP A 96 3.26 9.36 -3.09
CA ASP A 96 2.30 10.34 -3.59
C ASP A 96 2.93 11.74 -3.71
N ASP A 97 3.71 12.15 -2.71
CA ASP A 97 4.39 13.44 -2.74
C ASP A 97 5.51 13.49 -3.79
N ILE A 98 6.24 12.38 -3.97
CA ILE A 98 7.21 12.24 -5.06
C ILE A 98 6.51 12.31 -6.43
N LEU A 99 5.38 11.61 -6.59
CA LEU A 99 4.61 11.61 -7.84
C LEU A 99 4.11 13.01 -8.18
N LYS A 100 3.61 13.77 -7.20
CA LYS A 100 3.23 15.18 -7.40
C LYS A 100 4.40 16.02 -7.94
N ILE A 101 5.59 15.89 -7.35
CA ILE A 101 6.80 16.61 -7.82
C ILE A 101 7.16 16.21 -9.25
N ILE A 102 7.08 14.92 -9.59
CA ILE A 102 7.37 14.42 -10.94
C ILE A 102 6.32 14.90 -11.95
N MET A 103 5.06 15.01 -11.52
CA MET A 103 3.94 15.43 -12.36
C MET A 103 3.82 16.94 -12.51
N GLU A 104 4.43 17.74 -11.63
CA GLU A 104 4.38 19.21 -11.66
C GLU A 104 4.67 19.81 -13.05
N PRO A 105 5.67 19.34 -13.83
CA PRO A 105 5.92 19.88 -15.18
C PRO A 105 4.85 19.51 -16.21
N MET A 106 4.04 18.49 -15.96
CA MET A 106 2.92 18.08 -16.82
C MET A 106 1.63 18.84 -16.48
N GLU A 107 1.54 19.44 -15.29
CA GLU A 107 0.48 20.37 -14.94
C GLU A 107 0.71 21.68 -15.73
N MET A 108 0.22 21.70 -16.98
CA MET A 108 0.19 22.92 -17.78
C MET A 108 -0.68 23.96 -17.07
N LYS A 109 -0.05 24.96 -16.44
CA LYS A 109 -0.69 26.22 -16.06
C LYS A 109 -0.60 27.22 -17.20
#